data_AF-A0A9X4MI43-F1
#
_entry.id   AF-A0A9X4MI43-F1
#
_cell.length_a   1.000
_cell.length_b   1.000
_cell.length_c   1.000
_cell.angle_alpha   90.00
_cell.angle_beta   90.00
_cell.angle_gamma   90.00
#
_symmetry.space_group_name_H-M   'P 1'
#
loop_
_entity.id
_entity.type
_entity.pdbx_description
1 polymer ?
#
loop_
_entity_poly.entity_id
_entity_poly.type
_entity_poly.pdbx_seq_one_letter_code
_entity_poly.pdbx_strand_id
1 'polypeptide(L)'
;MQIDSLLEKRERAIYQLLLFVENRKDAPLLKDVCRHLDLTKSTLLRYIDSFNEESHAAELGLLFHLEEEKVSLQKDARLSQQQILSYLFQPSIKYQIIVFLLDKEDVSLQTLSQELLISEATLNRHLASLNQLLAEFGIAIKSGRLKGSELQIRYFLHQVLLLTTVSSKYQEEFARRHLDALLPLFERFYQSKLNPKQAYRLLLWLMISQQRSKLQQLDFKALYSLMRPYQNHKFYRQLRKMYLTVGQQQSASFQEGDIMALFAFLFSHFILEPHQLEQVLGFGGPIMQATSLALHVFRSHLGESLSISEEALYHLNQTMSQLYFFQSSLELEVVQELSFEDEAAQLLKNVFKTAFHRSLDAEQVMAGYSPKIKALYVYFSQIKPIQVKIGFASSLHEVLSYPILMQLREKLEGNRQVLIDPYQNGESYDFIITDYLNESSCPIYYLGTQLKMYDVVQLKSIIQELYNQKARQSEKIATQTPFPIEHR
;
A
#
# COMPACT_ATOMS: atom_id res chain seq x y z
N MET A 1 4.89 13.30 -1.12
CA MET A 1 5.01 14.29 -2.21
C MET A 1 3.92 14.08 -3.25
N GLN A 2 3.19 15.13 -3.62
CA GLN A 2 2.21 15.07 -4.71
C GLN A 2 2.90 15.01 -6.08
N ILE A 3 2.50 14.07 -6.94
CA ILE A 3 3.16 13.82 -8.24
C ILE A 3 3.10 15.04 -9.16
N ASP A 4 2.00 15.78 -9.11
CA ASP A 4 1.70 16.95 -9.94
C ASP A 4 2.64 18.13 -9.66
N SER A 5 3.35 18.11 -8.53
CA SER A 5 4.35 19.12 -8.16
C SER A 5 5.61 19.06 -9.03
N LEU A 6 5.81 17.93 -9.72
CA LEU A 6 6.84 17.76 -10.74
C LEU A 6 6.42 18.30 -12.11
N LEU A 7 5.15 18.59 -12.35
CA LEU A 7 4.68 19.14 -13.62
C LEU A 7 5.01 20.64 -13.76
N GLU A 8 5.02 21.11 -15.01
CA GLU A 8 4.98 22.55 -15.29
C GLU A 8 3.60 23.12 -14.97
N LYS A 9 3.52 24.45 -14.83
CA LYS A 9 2.32 25.12 -14.29
C LYS A 9 1.03 24.79 -15.06
N ARG A 10 1.09 24.72 -16.40
CA ARG A 10 -0.08 24.43 -17.24
C ARG A 10 -0.52 22.98 -17.07
N GLU A 11 0.42 22.06 -17.20
CA GLU A 11 0.20 20.61 -17.15
C GLU A 11 -0.31 20.19 -15.77
N ARG A 12 0.20 20.84 -14.71
CA ARG A 12 -0.34 20.70 -13.36
C ARG A 12 -1.79 21.12 -13.28
N ALA A 13 -2.14 22.29 -13.83
CA ALA A 13 -3.52 22.77 -13.84
C ALA A 13 -4.45 21.84 -14.64
N ILE A 14 -3.98 21.29 -15.76
CA ILE A 14 -4.73 20.30 -16.55
C ILE A 14 -4.93 18.99 -15.78
N TYR A 15 -3.90 18.50 -15.10
CA TYR A 15 -4.01 17.30 -14.26
C TYR A 15 -4.98 17.52 -13.09
N GLN A 16 -4.90 18.66 -12.42
CA GLN A 16 -5.83 19.01 -11.34
C GLN A 16 -7.26 19.22 -11.85
N LEU A 17 -7.43 19.79 -13.04
CA LEU A 17 -8.73 19.89 -13.71
C LEU A 17 -9.33 18.51 -13.97
N LEU A 18 -8.53 17.58 -14.51
CA LEU A 18 -8.94 16.20 -14.74
C LEU A 18 -9.47 15.57 -13.44
N LEU A 19 -8.67 15.61 -12.37
CA LEU A 19 -9.06 15.05 -11.07
C LEU A 19 -10.32 15.72 -10.50
N PHE A 20 -10.47 17.03 -10.70
CA PHE A 20 -11.63 17.78 -10.21
C PHE A 20 -12.93 17.41 -10.94
N VAL A 21 -12.85 17.19 -12.26
CA VAL A 21 -14.01 16.80 -13.08
C VAL A 21 -14.36 15.33 -12.87
N GLU A 22 -13.37 14.43 -12.78
CA GLU A 22 -13.60 12.98 -12.57
C GLU A 22 -14.24 12.67 -11.21
N ASN A 23 -13.96 13.47 -10.18
CA ASN A 23 -14.52 13.28 -8.83
C ASN A 23 -15.96 13.82 -8.67
N ARG A 24 -16.66 14.13 -9.76
CA ARG A 24 -18.01 14.69 -9.73
C ARG A 24 -18.96 13.95 -10.66
N LYS A 25 -20.21 13.84 -10.22
CA LYS A 25 -21.30 13.28 -11.04
C LYS A 25 -21.72 14.22 -12.17
N ASP A 26 -21.74 15.53 -11.89
CA ASP A 26 -22.21 16.55 -12.80
C ASP A 26 -21.06 17.48 -13.22
N ALA A 27 -21.13 17.99 -14.45
CA ALA A 27 -20.15 18.92 -14.99
C ALA A 27 -20.06 20.19 -14.12
N PRO A 28 -18.89 20.50 -13.52
CA PRO A 28 -18.76 21.65 -12.65
C PRO A 28 -18.86 22.97 -13.43
N LEU A 29 -19.34 24.01 -12.74
CA LEU A 29 -19.31 25.36 -13.30
C LEU A 29 -17.87 25.87 -13.41
N LEU A 30 -17.57 26.56 -14.50
CA LEU A 30 -16.27 27.14 -14.79
C LEU A 30 -15.75 28.04 -13.66
N LYS A 31 -16.65 28.78 -13.00
CA LYS A 31 -16.32 29.61 -11.84
C LYS A 31 -15.79 28.79 -10.65
N ASP A 32 -16.32 27.59 -10.45
CA ASP A 32 -15.94 26.74 -9.32
C ASP A 32 -14.61 26.05 -9.62
N VAL A 33 -14.38 25.67 -10.88
CA VAL A 33 -13.09 25.21 -11.38
C VAL A 33 -12.02 26.31 -11.20
N CYS A 34 -12.30 27.54 -11.63
CA CYS A 34 -11.38 28.68 -11.47
C CYS A 34 -10.99 28.91 -10.00
N ARG A 35 -11.96 28.83 -9.09
CA ARG A 35 -11.72 28.93 -7.64
C ARG A 35 -10.86 27.79 -7.11
N HIS A 36 -11.12 26.56 -7.56
CA HIS A 36 -10.39 25.38 -7.11
C HIS A 36 -8.93 25.39 -7.57
N LEU A 37 -8.67 25.77 -8.83
CA LEU A 37 -7.33 25.81 -9.42
C LEU A 37 -6.56 27.10 -9.13
N ASP A 38 -7.19 28.08 -8.46
CA ASP A 38 -6.65 29.44 -8.28
C ASP A 38 -6.21 30.09 -9.61
N LEU A 39 -7.11 30.05 -10.61
CA LEU A 39 -6.87 30.59 -11.95
C LEU A 39 -7.94 31.59 -12.36
N THR A 40 -7.54 32.56 -13.16
CA THR A 40 -8.49 33.43 -13.86
C THR A 40 -9.17 32.65 -15.00
N LYS A 41 -10.41 33.03 -15.32
CA LYS A 41 -11.17 32.45 -16.44
C LYS A 41 -10.36 32.46 -17.75
N SER A 42 -9.73 33.59 -18.09
CA SER A 42 -8.92 33.69 -19.32
C SER A 42 -7.71 32.76 -19.34
N THR A 43 -7.07 32.53 -18.19
CA THR A 43 -5.93 31.61 -18.10
C THR A 43 -6.37 30.17 -18.26
N LEU A 44 -7.47 29.79 -17.59
CA LEU A 44 -8.02 28.44 -17.66
C LEU A 44 -8.49 28.10 -19.08
N LEU A 45 -9.22 29.01 -19.74
CA LEU A 45 -9.65 28.82 -21.13
C LEU A 45 -8.45 28.60 -22.05
N ARG A 46 -7.44 29.47 -21.98
CA ARG A 46 -6.21 29.32 -22.78
C ARG A 46 -5.51 27.97 -22.52
N TYR A 47 -5.47 27.51 -21.27
CA TYR A 47 -4.85 26.23 -20.94
C TYR A 47 -5.65 25.06 -21.51
N ILE A 48 -6.98 25.10 -21.43
CA ILE A 48 -7.87 24.10 -22.02
C ILE A 48 -7.72 24.07 -23.54
N ASP A 49 -7.77 25.23 -24.19
CA ASP A 49 -7.68 25.33 -25.66
C ASP A 49 -6.36 24.77 -26.17
N SER A 50 -5.24 25.21 -25.58
CA SER A 50 -3.92 24.73 -26.02
C SER A 50 -3.71 23.24 -25.71
N PHE A 51 -4.23 22.75 -24.58
CA PHE A 51 -4.17 21.32 -24.25
C PHE A 51 -5.02 20.49 -25.23
N ASN A 52 -6.22 20.94 -25.56
CA ASN A 52 -7.11 20.23 -26.48
C ASN A 52 -6.49 20.14 -27.89
N GLU A 53 -5.86 21.21 -28.37
CA GLU A 53 -5.13 21.20 -29.66
C GLU A 53 -4.01 20.15 -29.66
N GLU A 54 -3.16 20.16 -28.62
CA GLU A 54 -2.04 19.22 -28.49
C GLU A 54 -2.50 17.77 -28.30
N SER A 55 -3.55 17.57 -27.49
CA SER A 55 -4.15 16.27 -27.22
C SER A 55 -4.80 15.67 -28.46
N HIS A 56 -5.49 16.50 -29.25
CA HIS A 56 -6.05 16.10 -30.54
C HIS A 56 -4.95 15.75 -31.54
N ALA A 57 -3.90 16.57 -31.66
CA ALA A 57 -2.77 16.31 -32.55
C ALA A 57 -1.99 15.03 -32.18
N ALA A 58 -1.94 14.70 -30.90
CA ALA A 58 -1.30 13.48 -30.39
C ALA A 58 -2.23 12.25 -30.34
N GLU A 59 -3.50 12.40 -30.77
CA GLU A 59 -4.53 11.37 -30.66
C GLU A 59 -4.65 10.76 -29.24
N LEU A 60 -4.45 11.59 -28.20
CA LEU A 60 -4.39 11.12 -26.82
C LEU A 60 -5.75 10.59 -26.31
N GLY A 61 -6.86 11.07 -26.88
CA GLY A 61 -8.21 10.70 -26.47
C GLY A 61 -8.67 11.37 -25.17
N LEU A 62 -8.14 12.57 -24.86
CA LEU A 62 -8.53 13.36 -23.68
C LEU A 62 -8.84 14.81 -24.06
N LEU A 63 -10.07 15.27 -23.92
CA LEU A 63 -10.47 16.64 -24.26
C LEU A 63 -11.40 17.22 -23.18
N PHE A 64 -11.32 18.52 -22.97
CA PHE A 64 -12.25 19.27 -22.13
C PHE A 64 -13.19 20.09 -23.00
N HIS A 65 -14.49 20.02 -22.75
CA HIS A 65 -15.50 20.81 -23.46
C HIS A 65 -16.08 21.88 -22.54
N LEU A 66 -16.45 23.00 -23.14
CA LEU A 66 -17.01 24.17 -22.46
C LEU A 66 -18.39 24.46 -23.04
N GLU A 67 -19.43 24.17 -22.27
CA GLU A 67 -20.82 24.38 -22.66
C GLU A 67 -21.56 25.06 -21.51
N GLU A 68 -22.26 26.17 -21.79
CA GLU A 68 -23.06 26.90 -20.79
C GLU A 68 -22.30 27.23 -19.48
N GLU A 69 -21.04 27.65 -19.58
CA GLU A 69 -20.17 27.90 -18.42
C GLU A 69 -19.93 26.67 -17.53
N LYS A 70 -20.07 25.46 -18.08
CA LYS A 70 -19.68 24.20 -17.44
C LYS A 70 -18.52 23.58 -18.18
N VAL A 71 -17.68 22.88 -17.43
CA VAL A 71 -16.56 22.11 -17.97
C VAL A 71 -16.92 20.64 -17.94
N SER A 72 -16.94 19.98 -19.10
CA SER A 72 -17.12 18.53 -19.21
C SER A 72 -15.87 17.86 -19.76
N LEU A 73 -15.74 16.56 -19.51
CA LEU A 73 -14.59 15.75 -19.89
C LEU A 73 -15.00 14.71 -20.93
N GLN A 74 -14.26 14.66 -22.04
CA GLN A 74 -14.25 13.52 -22.95
C GLN A 74 -12.94 12.76 -22.76
N LYS A 75 -13.05 11.51 -22.30
CA LYS A 75 -11.91 10.62 -22.06
C LYS A 75 -12.18 9.27 -22.70
N ASP A 76 -11.23 8.76 -23.50
CA ASP A 76 -11.29 7.40 -24.03
C ASP A 76 -11.29 6.40 -22.86
N ALA A 77 -12.20 5.42 -22.91
CA ALA A 77 -12.33 4.38 -21.90
C ALA A 77 -11.05 3.53 -21.72
N ARG A 78 -10.18 3.46 -22.72
CA ARG A 78 -8.90 2.73 -22.65
C ARG A 78 -7.74 3.60 -22.18
N LEU A 79 -7.94 4.91 -22.03
CA LEU A 79 -6.88 5.83 -21.64
C LEU A 79 -6.61 5.72 -20.13
N SER A 80 -5.48 5.10 -19.79
CA SER A 80 -5.03 4.96 -18.41
C SER A 80 -4.46 6.26 -17.85
N GLN A 81 -4.56 6.45 -16.53
CA GLN A 81 -3.92 7.56 -15.82
C GLN A 81 -2.41 7.61 -16.06
N GLN A 82 -1.76 6.45 -16.19
CA GLN A 82 -0.33 6.34 -16.50
C GLN A 82 0.00 6.93 -17.87
N GLN A 83 -0.84 6.72 -18.89
CA GLN A 83 -0.65 7.34 -20.21
C GLN A 83 -0.85 8.85 -20.16
N ILE A 84 -1.86 9.32 -19.43
CA ILE A 84 -2.11 10.76 -19.23
C ILE A 84 -0.90 11.41 -18.54
N LEU A 85 -0.41 10.83 -17.45
CA LEU A 85 0.78 11.33 -16.75
C LEU A 85 2.00 11.27 -17.66
N SER A 86 2.24 10.16 -18.37
CA SER A 86 3.35 10.04 -19.32
C SER A 86 3.36 11.18 -20.34
N TYR A 87 2.18 11.58 -20.84
CA TYR A 87 2.02 12.68 -21.77
C TYR A 87 2.30 14.04 -21.10
N LEU A 88 1.63 14.33 -19.97
CA LEU A 88 1.77 15.60 -19.25
C LEU A 88 3.19 15.83 -18.70
N PHE A 89 3.94 14.76 -18.45
CA PHE A 89 5.32 14.84 -17.98
C PHE A 89 6.35 15.12 -19.08
N GLN A 90 6.01 14.99 -20.37
CA GLN A 90 6.95 15.24 -21.47
C GLN A 90 7.58 16.63 -21.42
N PRO A 91 6.83 17.75 -21.24
CA PRO A 91 7.42 19.08 -21.16
C PRO A 91 8.05 19.41 -19.79
N SER A 92 7.93 18.53 -18.78
CA SER A 92 8.43 18.84 -17.43
C SER A 92 9.95 18.87 -17.35
N ILE A 93 10.51 20.05 -17.09
CA ILE A 93 11.95 20.22 -16.93
C ILE A 93 12.43 19.49 -15.67
N LYS A 94 11.65 19.53 -14.58
CA LYS A 94 11.98 18.81 -13.34
C LYS A 94 12.09 17.30 -13.59
N TYR A 95 11.14 16.74 -14.33
CA TYR A 95 11.14 15.33 -14.69
C TYR A 95 12.29 14.97 -15.63
N GLN A 96 12.53 15.79 -16.66
CA GLN A 96 13.65 15.60 -17.57
C GLN A 96 14.99 15.59 -16.81
N ILE A 97 15.19 16.49 -15.84
CA ILE A 97 16.36 16.46 -14.94
C ILE A 97 16.46 15.14 -14.18
N ILE A 98 15.36 14.67 -13.57
CA ILE A 98 15.34 13.40 -12.81
C ILE A 98 15.75 12.22 -13.70
N VAL A 99 15.13 12.10 -14.87
CA VAL A 99 15.40 11.00 -15.83
C VAL A 99 16.82 11.09 -16.37
N PHE A 100 17.28 12.29 -16.73
CA PHE A 100 18.62 12.50 -17.25
C PHE A 100 19.71 12.13 -16.22
N LEU A 101 19.50 12.44 -14.95
CA LEU A 101 20.46 12.14 -13.87
C LEU A 101 20.38 10.70 -13.35
N LEU A 102 19.52 9.85 -13.93
CA LEU A 102 19.33 8.47 -13.49
C LEU A 102 20.64 7.67 -13.50
N ASP A 103 21.45 7.81 -14.56
CA ASP A 103 22.66 7.03 -14.82
C ASP A 103 23.93 7.88 -14.96
N LYS A 104 23.93 9.10 -14.43
CA LYS A 104 25.06 10.04 -14.56
C LYS A 104 25.82 10.19 -13.24
N GLU A 105 27.15 10.18 -13.32
CA GLU A 105 28.03 10.37 -12.16
C GLU A 105 28.09 11.82 -11.71
N ASP A 106 28.77 12.69 -12.46
CA ASP A 106 28.85 14.13 -12.20
C ASP A 106 28.65 14.85 -13.54
N VAL A 107 27.61 15.69 -13.63
CA VAL A 107 27.31 16.47 -14.84
C VAL A 107 27.50 17.95 -14.55
N SER A 108 28.21 18.68 -15.41
CA SER A 108 28.33 20.12 -15.26
C SER A 108 26.98 20.82 -15.46
N LEU A 109 26.77 21.95 -14.79
CA LEU A 109 25.55 22.75 -14.97
C LEU A 109 25.38 23.18 -16.43
N GLN A 110 26.49 23.50 -17.11
CA GLN A 110 26.55 23.84 -18.53
C GLN A 110 26.01 22.70 -19.40
N THR A 111 26.54 21.48 -19.24
CA THR A 111 26.11 20.31 -20.00
C THR A 111 24.62 20.03 -19.79
N LEU A 112 24.15 20.10 -18.54
CA LEU A 112 22.73 19.89 -18.24
C LEU A 112 21.84 20.99 -18.86
N SER A 113 22.30 22.24 -18.86
CA SER A 113 21.56 23.36 -19.48
C SER A 113 21.47 23.23 -21.00
N GLN A 114 22.54 22.76 -21.63
CA GLN A 114 22.60 22.50 -23.08
C GLN A 114 21.69 21.34 -23.48
N GLU A 115 21.71 20.25 -22.71
CA GLU A 115 20.82 19.10 -22.95
C GLU A 115 19.35 19.50 -22.88
N LEU A 116 18.99 20.31 -21.88
CA LEU A 116 17.62 20.74 -21.66
C LEU A 116 17.22 21.98 -22.48
N LEU A 117 18.13 22.53 -23.29
CA LEU A 117 17.92 23.74 -24.10
C LEU A 117 17.41 24.96 -23.29
N ILE A 118 17.93 25.15 -22.08
CA ILE A 118 17.56 26.26 -21.18
C ILE A 118 18.80 27.01 -20.69
N SER A 119 18.60 28.25 -20.21
CA SER A 119 19.69 28.99 -19.56
C SER A 119 20.03 28.40 -18.19
N GLU A 120 21.30 28.54 -17.76
CA GLU A 120 21.74 28.10 -16.43
C GLU A 120 20.94 28.75 -15.30
N ALA A 121 20.52 30.00 -15.45
CA ALA A 121 19.68 30.70 -14.47
C ALA A 121 18.29 30.06 -14.32
N THR A 122 17.70 29.61 -15.44
CA THR A 122 16.44 28.86 -15.42
C THR A 122 16.65 27.48 -14.81
N LEU A 123 17.71 26.77 -15.21
CA LEU A 123 18.06 25.47 -14.63
C LEU A 123 18.27 25.54 -13.12
N ASN A 124 18.99 26.54 -12.61
CA ASN A 124 19.20 26.73 -11.17
C ASN A 124 17.88 26.93 -10.39
N ARG A 125 16.91 27.65 -10.96
CA ARG A 125 15.58 27.79 -10.36
C ARG A 125 14.84 26.45 -10.29
N HIS A 126 14.88 25.66 -11.36
CA HIS A 126 14.29 24.31 -11.36
C HIS A 126 15.01 23.38 -10.37
N LEU A 127 16.35 23.41 -10.29
CA LEU A 127 17.12 22.61 -9.33
C LEU A 127 16.81 23.00 -7.87
N ALA A 128 16.66 24.29 -7.57
CA ALA A 128 16.30 24.75 -6.23
C ALA A 128 14.89 24.25 -5.83
N SER A 129 13.90 24.42 -6.71
CA SER A 129 12.54 23.90 -6.48
C SER A 129 12.52 22.37 -6.37
N LEU A 130 13.25 21.68 -7.24
CA LEU A 130 13.32 20.22 -7.22
C LEU A 130 13.99 19.71 -5.93
N ASN A 131 15.04 20.38 -5.44
CA ASN A 131 15.68 20.03 -4.18
C ASN A 131 14.77 20.20 -2.95
N GLN A 132 13.83 21.14 -2.98
CA GLN A 132 12.81 21.25 -1.93
C GLN A 132 11.88 20.03 -1.92
N LEU A 133 11.47 19.58 -3.11
CA LEU A 133 10.63 18.40 -3.29
C LEU A 133 11.35 17.10 -2.90
N LEU A 134 12.60 16.94 -3.33
CA LEU A 134 13.43 15.76 -3.05
C LEU A 134 13.79 15.62 -1.56
N ALA A 135 13.75 16.71 -0.79
CA ALA A 135 14.02 16.69 0.64
C ALA A 135 13.07 15.76 1.41
N GLU A 136 11.82 15.58 0.95
CA GLU A 136 10.88 14.62 1.56
C GLU A 136 11.40 13.17 1.53
N PHE A 137 12.26 12.84 0.57
CA PHE A 137 12.88 11.52 0.43
C PHE A 137 14.28 11.46 1.05
N GLY A 138 14.76 12.57 1.62
CA GLY A 138 16.12 12.68 2.15
C GLY A 138 17.18 12.63 1.04
N ILE A 139 16.83 13.03 -0.19
CA ILE A 139 17.74 13.08 -1.34
C ILE A 139 17.81 14.50 -1.90
N ALA A 140 18.84 14.79 -2.70
CA ALA A 140 19.04 16.07 -3.34
C ALA A 140 19.88 15.93 -4.60
N ILE A 141 19.78 16.89 -5.51
CA ILE A 141 20.70 17.09 -6.62
C ILE A 141 21.79 18.07 -6.16
N LYS A 142 23.04 17.59 -6.13
CA LYS A 142 24.22 18.37 -5.76
C LYS A 142 25.36 18.03 -6.70
N SER A 143 26.09 19.04 -7.20
CA SER A 143 27.18 18.85 -8.15
C SER A 143 26.76 18.06 -9.41
N GLY A 144 25.52 18.29 -9.88
CA GLY A 144 25.00 17.63 -11.07
C GLY A 144 24.72 16.14 -10.93
N ARG A 145 24.47 15.66 -9.70
CA ARG A 145 24.09 14.27 -9.44
C ARG A 145 23.08 14.12 -8.32
N LEU A 146 22.34 13.02 -8.34
CA LEU A 146 21.49 12.61 -7.21
C LEU A 146 22.37 12.11 -6.05
N LYS A 147 22.25 12.76 -4.89
CA LYS A 147 22.94 12.44 -3.63
C LYS A 147 21.92 12.16 -2.53
N GLY A 148 22.29 11.27 -1.61
CA GLY A 148 21.47 10.77 -0.52
C GLY A 148 21.62 9.27 -0.39
N SER A 149 20.84 8.64 0.49
CA SER A 149 20.86 7.18 0.59
C SER A 149 20.43 6.55 -0.74
N GLU A 150 21.24 5.63 -1.24
CA GLU A 150 20.99 4.99 -2.54
C GLU A 150 19.67 4.22 -2.57
N LEU A 151 19.24 3.66 -1.42
CA LEU A 151 17.91 3.06 -1.31
C LEU A 151 16.79 4.06 -1.60
N GLN A 152 16.88 5.28 -1.03
CA GLN A 152 15.86 6.32 -1.25
C GLN A 152 15.89 6.84 -2.69
N ILE A 153 17.08 6.99 -3.29
CA ILE A 153 17.21 7.40 -4.69
C ILE A 153 16.54 6.39 -5.62
N ARG A 154 16.84 5.09 -5.47
CA ARG A 154 16.23 4.03 -6.28
C ARG A 154 14.73 3.96 -6.10
N TYR A 155 14.26 4.10 -4.87
CA TYR A 155 12.83 4.10 -4.56
C TYR A 155 12.09 5.30 -5.16
N PHE A 156 12.65 6.50 -5.06
CA PHE A 156 12.10 7.69 -5.69
C PHE A 156 12.01 7.53 -7.21
N LEU A 157 13.11 7.13 -7.85
CA LEU A 157 13.14 6.89 -9.29
C LEU A 157 12.15 5.80 -9.72
N HIS A 158 12.03 4.74 -8.92
CA HIS A 158 11.09 3.65 -9.19
C HIS A 158 9.66 4.16 -9.17
N GLN A 159 9.27 4.92 -8.14
CA GLN A 159 7.92 5.48 -8.08
C GLN A 159 7.63 6.44 -9.23
N VAL A 160 8.56 7.34 -9.56
CA VAL A 160 8.39 8.30 -10.66
C VAL A 160 8.19 7.54 -11.97
N LEU A 161 9.11 6.63 -12.32
CA LEU A 161 9.08 5.91 -13.59
C LEU A 161 7.92 4.93 -13.69
N LEU A 162 7.48 4.35 -12.56
CA LEU A 162 6.30 3.48 -12.52
C LEU A 162 5.03 4.25 -12.94
N LEU A 163 4.94 5.54 -12.61
CA LEU A 163 3.78 6.38 -12.93
C LEU A 163 3.87 7.01 -14.32
N THR A 164 5.07 7.16 -14.89
CA THR A 164 5.28 7.92 -16.14
C THR A 164 5.70 7.07 -17.35
N THR A 165 6.04 5.78 -17.17
CA THR A 165 6.53 4.93 -18.27
C THR A 165 5.47 3.95 -18.75
N VAL A 166 4.93 4.15 -19.96
CA VAL A 166 3.93 3.24 -20.56
C VAL A 166 4.53 1.86 -20.90
N SER A 167 3.73 0.81 -20.77
CA SER A 167 4.12 -0.60 -20.96
C SER A 167 4.81 -0.90 -22.30
N SER A 168 4.47 -0.22 -23.41
CA SER A 168 5.14 -0.46 -24.71
C SER A 168 6.61 -0.04 -24.70
N LYS A 169 6.92 1.14 -24.15
CA LYS A 169 8.30 1.61 -23.97
C LYS A 169 9.09 0.72 -23.00
N TYR A 170 8.41 0.15 -22.01
CA TYR A 170 8.97 -0.85 -21.09
C TYR A 170 9.49 -2.09 -21.83
N GLN A 171 8.67 -2.68 -22.73
CA GLN A 171 9.04 -3.90 -23.42
C GLN A 171 10.30 -3.68 -24.26
N GLU A 172 10.38 -2.54 -24.94
CA GLU A 172 11.55 -2.17 -25.73
C GLU A 172 12.79 -1.95 -24.85
N GLU A 173 12.67 -1.15 -23.79
CA GLU A 173 13.81 -0.79 -22.94
C GLU A 173 14.37 -2.02 -22.18
N PHE A 174 13.51 -2.95 -21.77
CA PHE A 174 13.94 -4.12 -21.00
C PHE A 174 14.39 -5.27 -21.89
N ALA A 175 13.77 -5.46 -23.07
CA ALA A 175 14.26 -6.38 -24.08
C ALA A 175 15.69 -5.99 -24.51
N ARG A 176 15.95 -4.69 -24.71
CA ARG A 176 17.31 -4.17 -24.99
C ARG A 176 18.32 -4.49 -23.89
N ARG A 177 17.88 -4.69 -22.65
CA ARG A 177 18.75 -4.96 -21.49
C ARG A 177 18.79 -6.41 -21.05
N HIS A 178 18.09 -7.30 -21.76
CA HIS A 178 17.98 -8.73 -21.42
C HIS A 178 17.47 -9.01 -19.99
N LEU A 179 16.76 -8.05 -19.36
CA LEU A 179 16.31 -8.19 -17.97
C LEU A 179 15.17 -9.20 -17.83
N ASP A 180 14.36 -9.40 -18.87
CA ASP A 180 13.26 -10.36 -18.87
C ASP A 180 13.73 -11.80 -18.60
N ALA A 181 14.97 -12.13 -18.97
CA ALA A 181 15.57 -13.43 -18.68
C ALA A 181 15.77 -13.69 -17.17
N LEU A 182 15.70 -12.65 -16.33
CA LEU A 182 15.79 -12.79 -14.88
C LEU A 182 14.45 -13.17 -14.23
N LEU A 183 13.30 -12.88 -14.87
CA LEU A 183 11.98 -13.19 -14.30
C LEU A 183 11.85 -14.67 -13.89
N PRO A 184 12.21 -15.66 -14.74
CA PRO A 184 12.10 -17.07 -14.34
C PRO A 184 12.95 -17.43 -13.12
N LEU A 185 14.06 -16.72 -12.87
CA LEU A 185 14.89 -16.95 -11.69
C LEU A 185 14.17 -16.49 -10.42
N PHE A 186 13.54 -15.33 -10.46
CA PHE A 186 12.73 -14.82 -9.35
C PHE A 186 11.48 -15.68 -9.12
N GLU A 187 10.78 -16.10 -10.18
CA GLU A 187 9.62 -17.00 -10.05
C GLU A 187 10.00 -18.35 -9.42
N ARG A 188 11.16 -18.91 -9.79
CA ARG A 188 11.69 -20.12 -9.16
C ARG A 188 12.08 -19.89 -7.70
N PHE A 189 12.69 -18.74 -7.41
CA PHE A 189 13.06 -18.35 -6.05
C PHE A 189 11.85 -18.20 -5.14
N TYR A 190 10.73 -17.65 -5.65
CA TYR A 190 9.47 -17.50 -4.93
C TYR A 190 8.52 -18.67 -5.02
N GLN A 191 8.82 -19.67 -5.85
CA GLN A 191 7.94 -20.79 -6.13
C GLN A 191 6.53 -20.35 -6.57
N SER A 192 6.44 -19.20 -7.25
CA SER A 192 5.19 -18.59 -7.70
C SER A 192 5.41 -17.81 -8.99
N LYS A 193 4.35 -17.68 -9.79
CA LYS A 193 4.36 -16.88 -11.01
C LYS A 193 4.08 -15.42 -10.69
N LEU A 194 4.83 -14.53 -11.31
CA LEU A 194 4.59 -13.09 -11.19
C LEU A 194 3.51 -12.69 -12.20
N ASN A 195 2.49 -11.97 -11.75
CA ASN A 195 1.56 -11.34 -12.67
C ASN A 195 2.25 -10.18 -13.44
N PRO A 196 1.68 -9.71 -14.56
CA PRO A 196 2.31 -8.68 -15.39
C PRO A 196 2.71 -7.40 -14.64
N LYS A 197 1.91 -6.99 -13.63
CA LYS A 197 2.18 -5.80 -12.81
C LYS A 197 3.34 -6.02 -11.83
N GLN A 198 3.40 -7.19 -11.19
CA GLN A 198 4.52 -7.59 -10.32
C GLN A 198 5.82 -7.71 -11.13
N ALA A 199 5.76 -8.38 -12.28
CA ALA A 199 6.88 -8.51 -13.21
C ALA A 199 7.40 -7.14 -13.66
N TYR A 200 6.51 -6.24 -14.08
CA TYR A 200 6.85 -4.87 -14.45
C TYR A 200 7.58 -4.12 -13.32
N ARG A 201 7.01 -4.14 -12.12
CA ARG A 201 7.59 -3.49 -10.94
C ARG A 201 9.00 -4.00 -10.63
N LEU A 202 9.17 -5.32 -10.65
CA LEU A 202 10.45 -5.96 -10.39
C LEU A 202 11.48 -5.60 -11.45
N LEU A 203 11.13 -5.71 -12.73
CA LEU A 203 12.05 -5.40 -13.82
C LEU A 203 12.44 -3.92 -13.84
N LEU A 204 11.50 -3.01 -13.53
CA LEU A 204 11.80 -1.59 -13.39
C LEU A 204 12.80 -1.34 -12.25
N TRP A 205 12.64 -2.02 -11.11
CA TRP A 205 13.58 -1.94 -10.01
C TRP A 205 14.98 -2.45 -10.41
N LEU A 206 15.04 -3.59 -11.11
CA LEU A 206 16.29 -4.17 -11.59
C LEU A 206 16.96 -3.26 -12.63
N MET A 207 16.18 -2.66 -13.53
CA MET A 207 16.66 -1.70 -14.52
C MET A 207 17.33 -0.50 -13.83
N ILE A 208 16.64 0.11 -12.86
CA ILE A 208 17.18 1.24 -12.10
C ILE A 208 18.43 0.81 -11.35
N SER A 209 18.38 -0.33 -10.66
CA SER A 209 19.52 -0.86 -9.90
C SER A 209 20.75 -1.09 -10.79
N GLN A 210 20.56 -1.65 -11.99
CA GLN A 210 21.65 -1.90 -12.94
C GLN A 210 22.27 -0.60 -13.49
N GLN A 211 21.48 0.46 -13.69
CA GLN A 211 22.04 1.74 -14.13
C GLN A 211 22.77 2.44 -13.01
N ARG A 212 22.18 2.44 -11.81
CA ARG A 212 22.76 3.07 -10.63
C ARG A 212 24.04 2.37 -10.17
N SER A 213 24.13 1.05 -10.30
CA SER A 213 25.31 0.28 -9.90
C SER A 213 26.57 0.60 -10.72
N LYS A 214 26.43 1.27 -11.87
CA LYS A 214 27.56 1.75 -12.67
C LYS A 214 28.23 3.00 -12.09
N LEU A 215 27.56 3.68 -11.16
CA LEU A 215 28.03 4.94 -10.59
C LEU A 215 28.96 4.68 -9.40
N GLN A 216 29.93 5.57 -9.22
CA GLN A 216 30.81 5.56 -8.06
C GLN A 216 30.17 6.18 -6.81
N GLN A 217 30.71 5.83 -5.63
CA GLN A 217 30.39 6.44 -4.33
C GLN A 217 28.90 6.38 -3.93
N LEU A 218 28.25 5.24 -4.16
CA LEU A 218 26.89 4.99 -3.69
C LEU A 218 26.83 4.96 -2.16
N ASP A 219 25.83 5.61 -1.55
CA ASP A 219 25.66 5.65 -0.09
C ASP A 219 24.64 4.59 0.39
N PHE A 220 25.16 3.49 0.90
CA PHE A 220 24.40 2.43 1.55
C PHE A 220 24.46 2.46 3.07
N LYS A 221 25.06 3.49 3.70
CA LYS A 221 25.31 3.51 5.15
C LYS A 221 24.03 3.35 5.97
N ALA A 222 23.00 4.12 5.64
CA ALA A 222 21.70 4.04 6.31
C ALA A 222 21.07 2.64 6.13
N LEU A 223 21.08 2.12 4.91
CA LEU A 223 20.56 0.80 4.59
C LEU A 223 21.26 -0.32 5.37
N TYR A 224 22.59 -0.26 5.48
CA TYR A 224 23.36 -1.23 6.26
C TYR A 224 22.91 -1.26 7.72
N SER A 225 22.60 -0.10 8.32
CA SER A 225 22.05 -0.03 9.67
C SER A 225 20.66 -0.69 9.74
N LEU A 226 19.78 -0.39 8.78
CA LEU A 226 18.43 -0.97 8.71
C LEU A 226 18.44 -2.48 8.54
N MET A 227 19.43 -3.00 7.83
CA MET A 227 19.53 -4.42 7.50
C MET A 227 20.25 -5.25 8.56
N ARG A 228 20.88 -4.65 9.58
CA ARG A 228 21.55 -5.40 10.66
C ARG A 228 20.68 -6.53 11.26
N PRO A 229 19.39 -6.31 11.60
CA PRO A 229 18.56 -7.38 12.16
C PRO A 229 18.27 -8.51 11.17
N TYR A 230 18.43 -8.27 9.86
CA TYR A 230 18.04 -9.18 8.79
C TYR A 230 19.22 -9.93 8.15
N GLN A 231 20.47 -9.64 8.53
CA GLN A 231 21.65 -10.27 7.91
C GLN A 231 21.66 -11.80 8.03
N ASN A 232 21.17 -12.34 9.16
CA ASN A 232 21.06 -13.78 9.38
C ASN A 232 19.71 -14.36 8.95
N HIS A 233 18.81 -13.53 8.43
CA HIS A 233 17.48 -13.95 8.00
C HIS A 233 17.58 -14.98 6.86
N LYS A 234 16.80 -16.06 6.93
CA LYS A 234 16.87 -17.17 5.96
C LYS A 234 16.63 -16.66 4.54
N PHE A 235 15.59 -15.85 4.35
CA PHE A 235 15.28 -15.26 3.05
C PHE A 235 16.44 -14.40 2.53
N TYR A 236 17.02 -13.53 3.37
CA TYR A 236 18.14 -12.67 2.93
C TYR A 236 19.34 -13.51 2.48
N ARG A 237 19.68 -14.56 3.24
CA ARG A 237 20.76 -15.49 2.88
C ARG A 237 20.48 -16.22 1.56
N GLN A 238 19.24 -16.62 1.30
CA GLN A 238 18.85 -17.26 0.04
C GLN A 238 18.88 -16.26 -1.13
N LEU A 239 18.32 -15.06 -0.94
CA LEU A 239 18.35 -13.99 -1.94
C LEU A 239 19.78 -13.63 -2.32
N ARG A 240 20.65 -13.49 -1.31
CA ARG A 240 22.08 -13.22 -1.51
C ARG A 240 22.76 -14.29 -2.34
N LYS A 241 22.49 -15.57 -2.06
CA LYS A 241 23.03 -16.70 -2.84
C LYS A 241 22.55 -16.63 -4.30
N MET A 242 21.25 -16.45 -4.52
CA MET A 242 20.68 -16.34 -5.86
C MET A 242 21.31 -15.17 -6.63
N TYR A 243 21.38 -13.99 -6.02
CA TYR A 243 21.91 -12.78 -6.66
C TYR A 243 23.40 -12.92 -7.03
N LEU A 244 24.20 -13.53 -6.15
CA LEU A 244 25.61 -13.81 -6.44
C LEU A 244 25.79 -14.74 -7.64
N THR A 245 24.96 -15.78 -7.76
CA THR A 245 24.99 -16.69 -8.92
C THR A 245 24.69 -15.96 -10.23
N VAL A 246 23.75 -15.01 -10.21
CA VAL A 246 23.42 -14.18 -11.38
C VAL A 246 24.56 -13.19 -11.68
N GLY A 247 25.09 -12.52 -10.66
CA GLY A 247 26.13 -11.50 -10.81
C GLY A 247 27.47 -12.03 -11.32
N GLN A 248 27.83 -13.29 -11.01
CA GLN A 248 29.03 -13.95 -11.54
C GLN A 248 29.04 -14.03 -13.07
N GLN A 249 27.88 -13.99 -13.73
CA GLN A 249 27.77 -14.05 -15.19
C GLN A 249 27.92 -12.68 -15.86
N GLN A 250 27.90 -11.57 -15.10
CA GLN A 250 27.76 -10.21 -15.64
C GLN A 250 28.97 -9.28 -15.38
N SER A 251 30.06 -9.78 -14.78
CA SER A 251 31.32 -9.01 -14.54
C SER A 251 31.13 -7.64 -13.88
N ALA A 252 30.08 -7.45 -13.08
CA ALA A 252 29.77 -6.19 -12.41
C ALA A 252 30.45 -6.12 -11.03
N SER A 253 30.82 -4.91 -10.59
CA SER A 253 31.34 -4.68 -9.23
C SER A 253 30.27 -5.00 -8.20
N PHE A 254 30.51 -6.00 -7.36
CA PHE A 254 29.57 -6.45 -6.35
C PHE A 254 29.56 -5.53 -5.13
N GLN A 255 28.38 -5.02 -4.75
CA GLN A 255 28.18 -4.33 -3.48
C GLN A 255 27.03 -4.99 -2.71
N GLU A 256 27.27 -5.31 -1.43
CA GLU A 256 26.25 -5.92 -0.57
C GLU A 256 24.98 -5.05 -0.45
N GLY A 257 25.14 -3.73 -0.58
CA GLY A 257 24.06 -2.74 -0.61
C GLY A 257 23.02 -3.00 -1.71
N ASP A 258 23.41 -3.54 -2.86
CA ASP A 258 22.47 -3.86 -3.94
C ASP A 258 21.49 -4.97 -3.54
N ILE A 259 21.98 -6.02 -2.89
CA ILE A 259 21.15 -7.13 -2.41
C ILE A 259 20.24 -6.66 -1.28
N MET A 260 20.77 -5.85 -0.37
CA MET A 260 20.00 -5.26 0.71
C MET A 260 18.88 -4.34 0.19
N ALA A 261 19.15 -3.59 -0.88
CA ALA A 261 18.16 -2.72 -1.49
C ALA A 261 17.07 -3.55 -2.21
N LEU A 262 17.48 -4.61 -2.91
CA LEU A 262 16.56 -5.57 -3.51
C LEU A 262 15.70 -6.26 -2.44
N PHE A 263 16.28 -6.66 -1.30
CA PHE A 263 15.52 -7.20 -0.17
C PHE A 263 14.46 -6.20 0.30
N ALA A 264 14.87 -4.95 0.58
CA ALA A 264 13.94 -3.91 1.03
C ALA A 264 12.78 -3.73 0.05
N PHE A 265 13.05 -3.68 -1.26
CA PHE A 265 12.04 -3.57 -2.30
C PHE A 265 11.06 -4.76 -2.32
N LEU A 266 11.58 -5.98 -2.37
CA LEU A 266 10.76 -7.20 -2.46
C LEU A 266 9.81 -7.36 -1.26
N PHE A 267 10.25 -6.93 -0.08
CA PHE A 267 9.46 -7.00 1.16
C PHE A 267 8.40 -5.91 1.30
N SER A 268 8.37 -4.91 0.43
CA SER A 268 7.58 -3.69 0.65
C SER A 268 6.74 -3.26 -0.57
N HIS A 269 6.83 -3.95 -1.71
CA HIS A 269 6.22 -3.50 -2.97
C HIS A 269 5.17 -4.46 -3.54
N PHE A 270 4.61 -5.34 -2.70
CA PHE A 270 3.58 -6.29 -3.10
C PHE A 270 4.01 -7.23 -4.24
N ILE A 271 5.28 -7.65 -4.23
CA ILE A 271 5.84 -8.56 -5.24
C ILE A 271 5.53 -10.02 -4.90
N LEU A 272 5.49 -10.35 -3.61
CA LEU A 272 5.29 -11.71 -3.13
C LEU A 272 3.80 -12.03 -2.96
N GLU A 273 3.46 -13.31 -3.00
CA GLU A 273 2.11 -13.78 -2.69
C GLU A 273 1.87 -13.88 -1.16
N PRO A 274 0.63 -13.67 -0.67
CA PRO A 274 0.33 -13.71 0.77
C PRO A 274 0.69 -15.02 1.48
N HIS A 275 0.47 -16.18 0.85
CA HIS A 275 0.82 -17.48 1.44
C HIS A 275 2.33 -17.73 1.56
N GLN A 276 3.15 -16.98 0.81
CA GLN A 276 4.61 -17.01 0.98
C GLN A 276 5.04 -16.15 2.18
N LEU A 277 4.13 -15.33 2.70
CA LEU A 277 4.39 -14.42 3.81
C LEU A 277 4.65 -15.17 5.11
N GLU A 278 4.02 -16.32 5.38
CA GLU A 278 4.36 -17.14 6.56
C GLU A 278 5.83 -17.63 6.51
N GLN A 279 6.32 -17.98 5.33
CA GLN A 279 7.72 -18.41 5.13
C GLN A 279 8.70 -17.23 5.24
N VAL A 280 8.22 -16.01 4.98
CA VAL A 280 8.98 -14.76 4.94
C VAL A 280 8.94 -13.99 6.28
N LEU A 281 7.83 -14.08 7.02
CA LEU A 281 7.58 -13.43 8.32
C LEU A 281 7.86 -14.28 9.53
N GLY A 282 7.99 -15.60 9.36
CA GLY A 282 8.22 -16.53 10.48
C GLY A 282 9.50 -16.28 11.29
N PHE A 283 10.32 -15.26 11.00
CA PHE A 283 11.67 -15.15 11.56
C PHE A 283 12.11 -13.75 12.03
N GLY A 284 11.17 -12.93 12.52
CA GLY A 284 11.49 -11.84 13.45
C GLY A 284 11.99 -10.52 12.85
N GLY A 285 12.53 -9.67 13.72
CA GLY A 285 13.03 -8.33 13.37
C GLY A 285 12.00 -7.20 13.54
N PRO A 286 12.42 -5.94 13.30
CA PRO A 286 11.59 -4.75 13.59
C PRO A 286 10.25 -4.71 12.85
N ILE A 287 10.20 -5.14 11.59
CA ILE A 287 8.95 -5.16 10.78
C ILE A 287 7.92 -6.13 11.37
N MET A 288 8.34 -7.32 11.82
CA MET A 288 7.43 -8.27 12.46
C MET A 288 6.88 -7.70 13.77
N GLN A 289 7.75 -7.10 14.59
CA GLN A 289 7.35 -6.44 15.83
C GLN A 289 6.35 -5.30 15.56
N ALA A 290 6.59 -4.47 14.54
CA ALA A 290 5.68 -3.41 14.14
C ALA A 290 4.33 -3.94 13.66
N THR A 291 4.35 -5.02 12.85
CA THR A 291 3.13 -5.68 12.36
C THR A 291 2.31 -6.23 13.52
N SER A 292 2.94 -6.95 14.46
CA SER A 292 2.27 -7.50 15.65
C SER A 292 1.74 -6.41 16.58
N LEU A 293 2.49 -5.33 16.78
CA LEU A 293 2.06 -4.18 17.56
C LEU A 293 0.83 -3.52 16.93
N ALA A 294 0.88 -3.25 15.63
CA ALA A 294 -0.25 -2.64 14.91
C ALA A 294 -1.48 -3.54 14.97
N LEU A 295 -1.31 -4.86 14.80
CA LEU A 295 -2.38 -5.84 14.95
C LEU A 295 -3.05 -5.76 16.33
N HIS A 296 -2.24 -5.66 17.38
CA HIS A 296 -2.74 -5.54 18.75
C HIS A 296 -3.52 -4.23 18.95
N VAL A 297 -3.03 -3.12 18.38
CA VAL A 297 -3.74 -1.83 18.41
C VAL A 297 -5.07 -1.88 17.66
N PHE A 298 -5.12 -2.51 16.48
CA PHE A 298 -6.39 -2.69 15.77
C PHE A 298 -7.38 -3.51 16.59
N ARG A 299 -6.94 -4.61 17.21
CA ARG A 299 -7.80 -5.44 18.08
C ARG A 299 -8.27 -4.71 19.33
N SER A 300 -7.43 -3.90 19.95
CA SER A 300 -7.85 -3.14 21.15
C SER A 300 -8.84 -2.03 20.80
N HIS A 301 -8.73 -1.43 19.62
CA HIS A 301 -9.62 -0.36 19.17
C HIS A 301 -10.94 -0.87 18.56
N LEU A 302 -10.89 -1.91 17.71
CA LEU A 302 -12.04 -2.40 16.95
C LEU A 302 -12.71 -3.66 17.55
N GLY A 303 -12.06 -4.30 18.53
CA GLY A 303 -12.56 -5.49 19.23
C GLY A 303 -11.62 -6.68 19.16
N GLU A 304 -11.47 -7.41 20.27
CA GLU A 304 -10.53 -8.54 20.38
C GLU A 304 -10.88 -9.71 19.44
N SER A 305 -12.14 -9.81 19.03
CA SER A 305 -12.66 -10.80 18.09
C SER A 305 -12.52 -10.40 16.61
N LEU A 306 -11.70 -9.39 16.30
CA LEU A 306 -11.40 -8.98 14.93
C LEU A 306 -10.69 -10.13 14.19
N SER A 307 -11.39 -10.70 13.21
CA SER A 307 -10.83 -11.65 12.26
C SER A 307 -9.98 -10.90 11.23
N ILE A 308 -8.79 -11.41 10.95
CA ILE A 308 -7.83 -10.76 10.06
C ILE A 308 -7.43 -11.80 9.04
N SER A 309 -7.82 -11.56 7.77
CA SER A 309 -7.43 -12.44 6.68
C SER A 309 -5.92 -12.38 6.42
N GLU A 310 -5.41 -13.39 5.73
CA GLU A 310 -4.01 -13.45 5.33
C GLU A 310 -3.63 -12.24 4.44
N GLU A 311 -4.52 -11.83 3.55
CA GLU A 311 -4.32 -10.66 2.69
C GLU A 311 -4.27 -9.37 3.52
N ALA A 312 -5.16 -9.20 4.48
CA ALA A 312 -5.16 -8.01 5.32
C ALA A 312 -3.90 -7.91 6.19
N LEU A 313 -3.43 -9.05 6.72
CA LEU A 313 -2.15 -9.15 7.42
C LEU A 313 -0.98 -8.84 6.47
N TYR A 314 -1.05 -9.31 5.23
CA TYR A 314 -0.07 -8.99 4.20
C TYR A 314 0.00 -7.50 3.93
N HIS A 315 -1.14 -6.84 3.69
CA HIS A 315 -1.22 -5.40 3.48
C HIS A 315 -0.67 -4.60 4.66
N LEU A 316 -0.98 -5.01 5.88
CA LEU A 316 -0.42 -4.41 7.09
C LEU A 316 1.11 -4.56 7.11
N ASN A 317 1.61 -5.77 6.85
CA ASN A 317 3.04 -6.03 6.83
C ASN A 317 3.77 -5.21 5.76
N GLN A 318 3.24 -5.14 4.54
CA GLN A 318 3.81 -4.34 3.46
C GLN A 318 3.87 -2.86 3.85
N THR A 319 2.84 -2.35 4.51
CA THR A 319 2.81 -0.97 5.01
C THR A 319 3.91 -0.74 6.05
N MET A 320 4.09 -1.67 7.00
CA MET A 320 5.16 -1.59 8.01
C MET A 320 6.55 -1.71 7.39
N SER A 321 6.72 -2.57 6.37
CA SER A 321 7.95 -2.69 5.61
C SER A 321 8.30 -1.40 4.88
N GLN A 322 7.33 -0.77 4.22
CA GLN A 322 7.54 0.52 3.57
C GLN A 322 7.94 1.60 4.59
N LEU A 323 7.22 1.70 5.71
CA LEU A 323 7.51 2.62 6.81
C LEU A 323 8.92 2.42 7.40
N TYR A 324 9.37 1.17 7.47
CA TYR A 324 10.69 0.84 7.98
C TYR A 324 11.80 1.31 7.03
N PHE A 325 11.65 1.06 5.72
CA PHE A 325 12.70 1.26 4.74
C PHE A 325 12.72 2.63 4.06
N PHE A 326 11.57 3.32 3.93
CA PHE A 326 11.47 4.52 3.10
C PHE A 326 10.90 5.73 3.83
N GLN A 327 11.24 6.91 3.32
CA GLN A 327 10.95 8.18 3.99
C GLN A 327 9.66 8.86 3.54
N SER A 328 9.26 8.71 2.27
CA SER A 328 8.06 9.35 1.72
C SER A 328 7.54 8.56 0.52
N SER A 329 6.32 8.82 0.04
CA SER A 329 5.79 8.23 -1.19
C SER A 329 5.24 9.29 -2.15
N LEU A 330 5.12 8.90 -3.42
CA LEU A 330 4.41 9.70 -4.41
C LEU A 330 2.91 9.48 -4.28
N GLU A 331 2.17 10.58 -4.21
CA GLU A 331 0.72 10.59 -4.13
C GLU A 331 0.17 11.08 -5.47
N LEU A 332 -0.76 10.30 -6.04
CA LEU A 332 -1.43 10.62 -7.31
C LEU A 332 -2.53 11.67 -7.12
N GLU A 333 -3.18 11.63 -5.97
CA GLU A 333 -4.36 12.40 -5.62
C GLU A 333 -4.29 12.77 -4.15
N VAL A 334 -4.97 13.86 -3.79
CA VAL A 334 -5.23 14.17 -2.39
C VAL A 334 -6.32 13.22 -1.91
N VAL A 335 -5.93 12.26 -1.07
CA VAL A 335 -6.89 11.35 -0.44
C VAL A 335 -7.88 12.20 0.37
N GLN A 336 -9.18 11.99 0.14
CA GLN A 336 -10.24 12.62 0.95
C GLN A 336 -9.97 12.40 2.43
N GLU A 337 -10.47 13.29 3.29
CA GLU A 337 -10.38 13.11 4.75
C GLU A 337 -11.03 11.78 5.15
N LEU A 338 -10.19 10.76 5.34
CA LEU A 338 -10.58 9.51 5.96
C LEU A 338 -10.72 9.75 7.47
N SER A 339 -11.68 9.09 8.09
CA SER A 339 -11.76 8.99 9.55
C SER A 339 -10.50 8.32 10.11
N PHE A 340 -10.30 8.41 11.43
CA PHE A 340 -9.19 7.80 12.18
C PHE A 340 -7.82 8.52 12.09
N GLU A 341 -7.80 9.85 11.95
CA GLU A 341 -6.54 10.62 11.88
C GLU A 341 -5.69 10.48 13.15
N ASP A 342 -6.30 10.68 14.31
CA ASP A 342 -5.61 10.62 15.60
C ASP A 342 -5.12 9.20 15.91
N GLU A 343 -5.94 8.19 15.62
CA GLU A 343 -5.60 6.78 15.81
C GLU A 343 -4.46 6.33 14.89
N ALA A 344 -4.47 6.79 13.63
CA ALA A 344 -3.39 6.52 12.69
C ALA A 344 -2.09 7.19 13.14
N ALA A 345 -2.14 8.47 13.53
CA ALA A 345 -0.98 9.20 14.03
C ALA A 345 -0.39 8.55 15.29
N GLN A 346 -1.24 8.12 16.22
CA GLN A 346 -0.81 7.48 17.45
C GLN A 346 -0.20 6.09 17.21
N LEU A 347 -0.80 5.30 16.32
CA LEU A 347 -0.23 4.01 15.93
C LEU A 347 1.16 4.17 15.31
N LEU A 348 1.32 5.11 14.37
CA LEU A 348 2.60 5.38 13.72
C LEU A 348 3.67 5.82 14.73
N LYS A 349 3.34 6.74 15.63
CA LYS A 349 4.24 7.17 16.72
C LYS A 349 4.66 5.99 17.60
N ASN A 350 3.71 5.12 17.94
CA ASN A 350 3.99 3.94 18.76
C ASN A 350 4.94 2.97 18.03
N VAL A 351 4.68 2.66 16.75
CA VAL A 351 5.53 1.79 15.93
C VAL A 351 6.96 2.35 15.82
N PHE A 352 7.11 3.64 15.53
CA PHE A 352 8.44 4.28 15.43
C PHE A 352 9.24 4.16 16.72
N LYS A 353 8.59 4.44 17.85
CA LYS A 353 9.24 4.44 19.17
C LYS A 353 9.56 3.03 19.65
N THR A 354 8.60 2.11 19.56
CA THR A 354 8.68 0.81 20.26
C THR A 354 9.21 -0.31 19.38
N ALA A 355 8.81 -0.40 18.11
CA ALA A 355 9.23 -1.48 17.22
C ALA A 355 10.48 -1.12 16.42
N PHE A 356 10.58 0.13 15.96
CA PHE A 356 11.72 0.58 15.14
C PHE A 356 12.83 1.25 15.96
N HIS A 357 12.56 1.62 17.22
CA HIS A 357 13.49 2.31 18.10
C HIS A 357 14.09 3.59 17.47
N ARG A 358 13.26 4.40 16.80
CA ARG A 358 13.64 5.66 16.15
C ARG A 358 13.06 6.88 16.88
N SER A 359 13.66 8.05 16.67
CA SER A 359 13.19 9.31 17.25
C SER A 359 11.85 9.77 16.65
N LEU A 360 11.14 10.62 17.40
CA LEU A 360 9.84 11.17 17.02
C LEU A 360 9.94 12.29 15.97
N ASP A 361 11.15 12.80 15.67
CA ASP A 361 11.40 13.85 14.66
C ASP A 361 11.11 13.40 13.22
N ALA A 362 10.62 12.17 13.03
CA ALA A 362 10.20 11.61 11.76
C ALA A 362 8.72 11.93 11.42
N GLU A 363 8.18 13.06 11.89
CA GLU A 363 6.78 13.45 11.64
C GLU A 363 6.43 13.47 10.16
N GLN A 364 7.34 13.97 9.33
CA GLN A 364 7.17 14.00 7.88
C GLN A 364 7.06 12.60 7.26
N VAL A 365 7.83 11.63 7.78
CA VAL A 365 7.75 10.24 7.33
C VAL A 365 6.42 9.64 7.75
N MET A 366 6.00 9.83 9.01
CA MET A 366 4.72 9.33 9.50
C MET A 366 3.55 9.91 8.72
N ALA A 367 3.57 11.21 8.43
CA ALA A 367 2.52 11.87 7.65
C ALA A 367 2.31 11.21 6.28
N GLY A 368 3.40 10.86 5.57
CA GLY A 368 3.32 10.18 4.27
C GLY A 368 2.72 8.76 4.30
N TYR A 369 2.66 8.12 5.48
CA TYR A 369 2.05 6.80 5.65
C TYR A 369 0.70 6.82 6.37
N SER A 370 0.27 7.97 6.92
CA SER A 370 -1.04 8.13 7.58
C SER A 370 -2.21 7.64 6.70
N PRO A 371 -2.32 8.02 5.41
CA PRO A 371 -3.43 7.58 4.57
C PRO A 371 -3.56 6.05 4.45
N LYS A 372 -2.44 5.32 4.40
CA LYS A 372 -2.44 3.86 4.31
C LYS A 372 -2.94 3.21 5.60
N ILE A 373 -2.57 3.78 6.75
CA ILE A 373 -3.05 3.30 8.05
C ILE A 373 -4.54 3.61 8.24
N LYS A 374 -5.00 4.81 7.84
CA LYS A 374 -6.43 5.15 7.86
C LYS A 374 -7.25 4.22 6.99
N ALA A 375 -6.78 3.88 5.79
CA ALA A 375 -7.44 2.92 4.92
C ALA A 375 -7.56 1.53 5.59
N LEU A 376 -6.55 1.09 6.34
CA LEU A 376 -6.62 -0.15 7.12
C LEU A 376 -7.63 -0.05 8.27
N TYR A 377 -7.71 1.06 9.00
CA TYR A 377 -8.76 1.26 10.01
C TYR A 377 -10.16 1.20 9.38
N VAL A 378 -10.38 1.90 8.27
CA VAL A 378 -11.66 1.86 7.54
C VAL A 378 -12.00 0.42 7.13
N TYR A 379 -11.06 -0.29 6.51
CA TYR A 379 -11.24 -1.69 6.13
C TYR A 379 -11.58 -2.58 7.33
N PHE A 380 -10.79 -2.52 8.41
CA PHE A 380 -11.02 -3.35 9.59
C PHE A 380 -12.31 -2.98 10.33
N SER A 381 -12.73 -1.72 10.31
CA SER A 381 -14.00 -1.27 10.93
C SER A 381 -15.24 -1.86 10.25
N GLN A 382 -15.11 -2.27 8.98
CA GLN A 382 -16.19 -2.92 8.23
C GLN A 382 -16.24 -4.43 8.50
N ILE A 383 -15.19 -5.01 9.07
CA ILE A 383 -15.18 -6.43 9.41
C ILE A 383 -16.05 -6.64 10.65
N LYS A 384 -17.14 -7.38 10.46
CA LYS A 384 -18.00 -7.76 11.59
C LYS A 384 -17.21 -8.66 12.55
N PRO A 385 -17.20 -8.35 13.86
CA PRO A 385 -16.57 -9.22 14.84
C PRO A 385 -17.20 -10.61 14.79
N ILE A 386 -16.37 -11.65 14.84
CA ILE A 386 -16.90 -13.02 14.94
C ILE A 386 -17.46 -13.20 16.34
N GLN A 387 -18.76 -13.43 16.41
CA GLN A 387 -19.46 -13.82 17.64
C GLN A 387 -20.17 -15.15 17.44
N VAL A 388 -19.98 -16.05 18.40
CA VAL A 388 -20.74 -17.28 18.55
C VAL A 388 -21.99 -16.94 19.39
N LYS A 389 -23.16 -16.94 18.75
CA LYS A 389 -24.45 -16.71 19.40
C LYS A 389 -25.02 -18.05 19.87
N ILE A 390 -25.27 -18.15 21.17
CA ILE A 390 -25.79 -19.34 21.82
C ILE A 390 -27.17 -19.04 22.39
N GLY A 391 -28.16 -19.83 22.00
CA GLY A 391 -29.49 -19.79 22.60
C GLY A 391 -29.53 -20.66 23.84
N PHE A 392 -30.03 -20.15 24.96
CA PHE A 392 -30.29 -20.94 26.16
C PHE A 392 -31.80 -21.18 26.31
N ALA A 393 -32.21 -22.45 26.19
CA ALA A 393 -33.60 -22.88 26.25
C ALA A 393 -33.81 -23.86 27.41
N SER A 394 -34.47 -23.44 28.48
CA SER A 394 -34.77 -24.31 29.62
C SER A 394 -36.28 -24.50 29.79
N SER A 395 -36.68 -25.72 30.15
CA SER A 395 -38.04 -26.08 30.56
C SER A 395 -38.39 -25.60 31.97
N LEU A 396 -37.38 -25.16 32.74
CA LEU A 396 -37.57 -24.57 34.05
C LEU A 396 -38.16 -23.16 33.97
N HIS A 397 -38.93 -22.80 34.99
CA HIS A 397 -39.40 -21.44 35.18
C HIS A 397 -38.22 -20.46 35.23
N GLU A 398 -38.41 -19.24 34.71
CA GLU A 398 -37.37 -18.21 34.53
C GLU A 398 -36.51 -17.96 35.78
N VAL A 399 -37.15 -17.96 36.96
CA VAL A 399 -36.49 -17.81 38.27
C VAL A 399 -35.39 -18.87 38.52
N LEU A 400 -35.55 -20.09 38.02
CA LEU A 400 -34.61 -21.19 38.20
C LEU A 400 -33.61 -21.32 37.05
N SER A 401 -34.02 -20.97 35.83
CA SER A 401 -33.15 -21.03 34.66
C SER A 401 -32.22 -19.82 34.54
N TYR A 402 -32.64 -18.64 35.04
CA TYR A 402 -31.82 -17.42 35.00
C TYR A 402 -30.48 -17.55 35.75
N PRO A 403 -30.40 -18.13 36.97
CA PRO A 403 -29.12 -18.40 37.62
C PRO A 403 -28.17 -19.28 36.78
N ILE A 404 -28.72 -20.27 36.08
CA ILE A 404 -27.94 -21.15 35.19
C ILE A 404 -27.43 -20.35 33.99
N LEU A 405 -28.27 -19.50 33.40
CA LEU A 405 -27.85 -18.57 32.34
C LEU A 405 -26.71 -17.65 32.81
N MET A 406 -26.80 -17.07 34.01
CA MET A 406 -25.74 -16.22 34.55
C MET A 406 -24.43 -16.99 34.76
N GLN A 407 -24.49 -18.23 35.24
CA GLN A 407 -23.31 -19.09 35.37
C GLN A 407 -22.68 -19.42 34.01
N LEU A 408 -23.50 -19.73 33.00
CA LEU A 408 -23.04 -19.94 31.63
C LEU A 408 -22.34 -18.69 31.10
N ARG A 409 -22.94 -17.51 31.27
CA ARG A 409 -22.34 -16.23 30.87
C ARG A 409 -20.99 -15.99 31.56
N GLU A 410 -20.95 -16.10 32.88
CA GLU A 410 -19.73 -15.92 33.67
C GLU A 410 -18.59 -16.86 33.23
N LYS A 411 -18.90 -18.13 32.93
CA LYS A 411 -17.88 -19.14 32.59
C LYS A 411 -17.48 -19.15 31.11
N LEU A 412 -18.32 -18.63 30.22
CA LEU A 412 -18.16 -18.80 28.76
C LEU A 412 -18.07 -17.47 27.97
N GLU A 413 -18.57 -16.33 28.45
CA GLU A 413 -18.53 -15.03 27.73
C GLU A 413 -17.21 -14.25 27.89
N GLY A 414 -16.21 -14.82 28.58
CA GLY A 414 -15.03 -14.10 29.07
C GLY A 414 -14.26 -13.24 28.06
N ASN A 415 -14.25 -13.58 26.77
CA ASN A 415 -13.51 -12.86 25.73
C ASN A 415 -14.40 -12.07 24.74
N ARG A 416 -15.68 -11.80 25.06
CA ARG A 416 -16.65 -11.09 24.17
C ARG A 416 -16.88 -11.74 22.78
N GLN A 417 -16.37 -12.95 22.57
CA GLN A 417 -16.50 -13.78 21.37
C GLN A 417 -17.77 -14.67 21.41
N VAL A 418 -18.42 -14.73 22.57
CA VAL A 418 -19.61 -15.55 22.82
C VAL A 418 -20.69 -14.64 23.35
N LEU A 419 -21.91 -14.84 22.87
CA LEU A 419 -23.11 -14.15 23.35
C LEU A 419 -24.14 -15.23 23.69
N ILE A 420 -24.53 -15.31 24.96
CA ILE A 420 -25.50 -16.31 25.41
C ILE A 420 -26.79 -15.60 25.80
N ASP A 421 -27.85 -15.81 25.04
CA ASP A 421 -29.16 -15.17 25.27
C ASP A 421 -30.26 -16.21 25.45
N PRO A 422 -31.37 -15.86 26.15
CA PRO A 422 -32.55 -16.70 26.17
C PRO A 422 -32.99 -17.04 24.75
N TYR A 423 -33.27 -18.31 24.50
CA TYR A 423 -33.68 -18.76 23.18
C TYR A 423 -35.04 -18.14 22.79
N GLN A 424 -35.07 -17.49 21.62
CA GLN A 424 -36.28 -16.93 21.04
C GLN A 424 -36.56 -17.57 19.68
N ASN A 425 -37.82 -17.95 19.46
CA ASN A 425 -38.24 -18.55 18.21
C ASN A 425 -38.21 -17.49 17.08
N GLY A 426 -37.42 -17.73 16.03
CA GLY A 426 -37.21 -16.81 14.92
C GLY A 426 -35.85 -16.09 14.91
N GLU A 427 -35.06 -16.16 15.99
CA GLU A 427 -33.68 -15.68 15.98
C GLU A 427 -32.69 -16.76 15.49
N SER A 428 -31.57 -16.32 14.90
CA SER A 428 -30.51 -17.21 14.44
C SER A 428 -29.43 -17.41 15.49
N TYR A 429 -29.24 -18.66 15.89
CA TYR A 429 -28.20 -19.10 16.81
C TYR A 429 -27.25 -20.06 16.11
N ASP A 430 -25.98 -20.04 16.51
CA ASP A 430 -24.99 -21.01 16.02
C ASP A 430 -25.11 -22.35 16.75
N PHE A 431 -25.67 -22.29 17.96
CA PHE A 431 -25.72 -23.40 18.90
C PHE A 431 -26.79 -23.16 19.98
N ILE A 432 -27.38 -24.21 20.50
CA ILE A 432 -28.40 -24.12 21.55
C ILE A 432 -28.01 -25.00 22.74
N ILE A 433 -28.05 -24.43 23.95
CA ILE A 433 -27.96 -25.17 25.21
C ILE A 433 -29.37 -25.37 25.73
N THR A 434 -29.78 -26.61 25.95
CA THR A 434 -31.16 -26.92 26.37
C THR A 434 -31.26 -28.11 27.31
N ASP A 435 -32.36 -28.19 28.04
CA ASP A 435 -32.74 -29.37 28.84
C ASP A 435 -33.93 -30.15 28.24
N TYR A 436 -34.53 -29.69 27.14
CA TYR A 436 -35.78 -30.28 26.61
C TYR A 436 -35.94 -30.31 25.08
N LEU A 437 -35.20 -29.50 24.30
CA LEU A 437 -35.38 -29.46 22.84
C LEU A 437 -34.72 -30.66 22.16
N ASN A 438 -35.54 -31.54 21.56
CA ASN A 438 -35.09 -32.73 20.85
C ASN A 438 -34.73 -32.49 19.36
N GLU A 439 -35.38 -31.51 18.73
CA GLU A 439 -35.19 -31.19 17.32
C GLU A 439 -34.94 -29.70 17.13
N SER A 440 -33.88 -29.35 16.40
CA SER A 440 -33.53 -27.98 16.04
C SER A 440 -32.80 -27.98 14.70
N SER A 441 -32.93 -26.88 13.96
CA SER A 441 -32.12 -26.61 12.77
C SER A 441 -30.64 -26.34 13.09
N CYS A 442 -30.31 -26.10 14.36
CA CYS A 442 -28.96 -25.81 14.83
C CYS A 442 -28.48 -26.88 15.82
N PRO A 443 -27.16 -27.11 15.94
CA PRO A 443 -26.63 -28.10 16.88
C PRO A 443 -27.03 -27.78 18.33
N ILE A 444 -27.33 -28.84 19.10
CA ILE A 444 -27.85 -28.75 20.47
C ILE A 444 -26.86 -29.41 21.44
N TYR A 445 -26.74 -28.84 22.64
CA TYR A 445 -26.13 -29.48 23.79
C TYR A 445 -27.11 -29.62 24.93
N TYR A 446 -27.27 -30.86 25.38
CA TYR A 446 -28.15 -31.20 26.48
C TYR A 446 -27.48 -30.91 27.82
N LEU A 447 -28.01 -29.92 28.53
CA LEU A 447 -27.62 -29.59 29.89
C LEU A 447 -28.55 -30.30 30.87
N GLY A 448 -27.97 -30.95 31.87
CA GLY A 448 -28.74 -31.48 33.00
C GLY A 448 -29.30 -30.37 33.89
N THR A 449 -29.85 -30.76 35.03
CA THR A 449 -30.44 -29.81 36.02
C THR A 449 -29.46 -28.80 36.60
N GLN A 450 -28.14 -29.01 36.45
CA GLN A 450 -27.09 -28.13 36.95
C GLN A 450 -25.91 -28.11 35.99
N LEU A 451 -25.23 -26.97 35.89
CA LEU A 451 -24.00 -26.80 35.12
C LEU A 451 -22.82 -27.47 35.84
N LYS A 452 -22.28 -28.54 35.27
CA LYS A 452 -21.10 -29.24 35.81
C LYS A 452 -19.83 -28.75 35.12
N MET A 453 -18.69 -28.96 35.78
CA MET A 453 -17.38 -28.65 35.20
C MET A 453 -17.10 -29.43 33.90
N TYR A 454 -17.61 -30.66 33.79
CA TYR A 454 -17.57 -31.43 32.55
C TYR A 454 -18.25 -30.68 31.40
N ASP A 455 -19.44 -30.12 31.67
CA ASP A 455 -20.22 -29.38 30.68
C ASP A 455 -19.47 -28.11 30.26
N VAL A 456 -18.87 -27.37 31.20
CA VAL A 456 -18.06 -26.18 30.90
C VAL A 456 -16.89 -26.51 29.97
N VAL A 457 -16.17 -27.63 30.20
CA VAL A 457 -15.05 -28.03 29.34
C VAL A 457 -15.53 -28.41 27.94
N GLN A 458 -16.62 -29.18 27.83
CA GLN A 458 -17.21 -29.56 26.55
C GLN A 458 -17.72 -28.35 25.77
N LEU A 459 -18.48 -27.48 26.42
CA LEU A 459 -19.02 -26.25 25.83
C LEU A 459 -17.89 -25.34 25.33
N LYS A 460 -16.79 -25.18 26.08
CA LYS A 460 -15.62 -24.41 25.61
C LYS A 460 -15.00 -25.02 24.34
N SER A 461 -14.90 -26.34 24.26
CA SER A 461 -14.39 -27.02 23.05
C SER A 461 -15.30 -26.78 21.84
N ILE A 462 -16.61 -26.95 22.01
CA ILE A 462 -17.60 -26.75 20.95
C ILE A 462 -17.60 -25.29 20.48
N ILE A 463 -17.60 -24.34 21.41
CA ILE A 463 -17.53 -22.91 21.11
C ILE A 463 -16.27 -22.59 20.31
N GLN A 464 -15.12 -23.17 20.67
CA GLN A 464 -13.89 -22.97 19.92
C GLN A 464 -13.97 -23.51 18.49
N GLU A 465 -14.59 -24.68 18.29
CA GLU A 465 -14.84 -25.23 16.95
C GLU A 465 -15.77 -24.34 16.13
N LEU A 466 -16.88 -23.89 16.69
CA LEU A 466 -17.84 -22.99 16.02
C LEU A 466 -17.19 -21.66 15.67
N TYR A 467 -16.40 -21.09 16.58
CA TYR A 467 -15.62 -19.88 16.33
C TYR A 467 -14.65 -20.10 15.16
N ASN A 468 -13.90 -21.20 15.16
CA ASN A 468 -12.96 -21.53 14.08
C ASN A 468 -13.68 -21.74 12.73
N GLN A 469 -14.86 -22.36 12.73
CA GLN A 469 -15.67 -22.52 11.52
C GLN A 469 -16.15 -21.18 10.98
N LYS A 470 -16.66 -20.30 11.85
CA LYS A 470 -17.05 -18.94 11.48
C LYS A 470 -15.86 -18.11 10.99
N ALA A 471 -14.69 -18.26 11.60
CA ALA A 471 -13.47 -17.59 11.16
C ALA A 471 -13.05 -18.02 9.75
N ARG A 472 -13.09 -19.32 9.47
CA ARG A 472 -12.86 -19.83 8.11
C ARG A 472 -13.90 -19.34 7.11
N GLN A 473 -15.16 -19.19 7.54
CA GLN A 473 -16.21 -18.64 6.69
C GLN A 473 -16.03 -17.13 6.45
N SER A 474 -15.61 -16.35 7.46
CA SER A 474 -15.35 -14.92 7.29
C SER A 474 -14.14 -14.66 6.41
N GLU A 475 -13.06 -15.46 6.55
CA GLU A 475 -11.92 -15.45 5.62
C GLU A 475 -12.36 -15.81 4.19
N LYS A 476 -13.23 -16.81 4.04
CA LYS A 476 -13.84 -17.13 2.72
C LYS A 476 -14.70 -16.00 2.17
N ILE A 477 -15.48 -15.31 3.00
CA ILE A 477 -16.31 -14.18 2.53
C ILE A 477 -15.45 -12.99 2.15
N ALA A 478 -14.39 -12.69 2.92
CA ALA A 478 -13.42 -11.65 2.59
C ALA A 478 -12.67 -11.94 1.26
N THR A 479 -12.45 -13.22 0.94
CA THR A 479 -11.86 -13.67 -0.33
C THR A 479 -12.90 -13.84 -1.45
N GLN A 480 -14.18 -14.06 -1.13
CA GLN A 480 -15.32 -14.20 -2.06
C GLN A 480 -16.08 -12.92 -2.37
N THR A 481 -15.81 -11.83 -1.64
CA THR A 481 -16.14 -10.47 -2.09
C THR A 481 -14.91 -9.87 -2.74
N PRO A 482 -14.47 -10.35 -3.92
CA PRO A 482 -13.61 -9.51 -4.71
C PRO A 482 -14.45 -8.25 -4.99
N PHE A 483 -13.88 -7.07 -4.73
CA PHE A 483 -14.14 -6.03 -5.71
C PHE A 483 -13.92 -6.70 -7.06
N PRO A 484 -14.86 -6.63 -8.01
CA PRO A 484 -14.55 -7.05 -9.36
C PRO A 484 -13.38 -6.16 -9.79
N ILE A 485 -12.16 -6.63 -9.58
CA ILE A 485 -11.01 -6.24 -10.35
C ILE A 485 -11.41 -6.83 -11.68
N GLU A 486 -12.10 -6.03 -12.49
CA GLU A 486 -12.24 -6.33 -13.89
C GLU A 486 -10.83 -6.61 -14.38
N HIS A 487 -10.56 -7.89 -14.65
CA HIS A 487 -9.44 -8.28 -15.46
C HIS A 487 -9.68 -7.66 -16.83
N ARG A 488 -9.23 -6.42 -17.00
CA ARG A 488 -9.13 -5.73 -18.28
C ARG A 488 -7.73 -5.14 -18.40
#